data_AF-A0A9P6K678-F1
#
_entry.id   AF-A0A9P6K678-F1
#
_cell.length_a   1.000
_cell.length_b   1.000
_cell.length_c   1.000
_cell.angle_alpha   90.00
_cell.angle_beta   90.00
_cell.angle_gamma   90.00
#
_symmetry.space_group_name_H-M   'P 1'
#
loop_
_entity.id
_entity.type
_entity.pdbx_description
1 polymer ?
#
loop_
_entity_poly.entity_id
_entity_poly.type
_entity_poly.pdbx_seq_one_letter_code
_entity_poly.pdbx_strand_id
1 'polypeptide(L)'
;MSFTVQTSLDTKVPNVIELLGPASATVVHEISGSLRLQVQKAVQLKQLSVTFVGEAFESATMRTVKSEPITLHRIEVQAIKTATLYQPGDYTIPFQISIPGNISTTDCSLLKTFSLIWGYELITVAVPSSLLGRRKTIRQPITFKRLLVPQSDLSDARYSAKRPNEIECSMLVPKFMSTTDTKISARVFMHPLNSASRVKSIVAMAIQQEKIQMTNNNVTEGISASIAGIVEDMNPTISSDAAKTFSNTVTLTNPDQEEFSAAWGREYPVELDLDILPNELSATETLDWVKITHGVRFTIEFADSNVRNLVVMAPIQVGNVLDEPWSLQAEPDGSKPPGYGDEESVLLDSNTSRVSRNELHRALYPERVPLVPDLADDMPPMYDYEDEKQPIPYSQC
;
A
#
# COMPACT_ATOMS: atom_id res chain seq x y z
N MET A 1 24.91 -34.56 5.02
CA MET A 1 24.98 -33.16 5.51
C MET A 1 25.05 -33.22 7.03
N SER A 2 25.76 -32.34 7.75
CA SER A 2 25.86 -32.46 9.22
C SER A 2 24.63 -31.94 9.97
N PHE A 3 23.92 -30.96 9.40
CA PHE A 3 22.67 -30.42 9.96
C PHE A 3 21.77 -29.84 8.87
N THR A 4 20.49 -29.62 9.16
CA THR A 4 19.51 -28.82 8.38
C THR A 4 18.88 -27.78 9.29
N VAL A 5 18.42 -26.67 8.73
CA VAL A 5 17.70 -25.62 9.45
C VAL A 5 16.43 -25.29 8.67
N GLN A 6 15.35 -24.98 9.37
CA GLN A 6 14.09 -24.50 8.81
C GLN A 6 13.53 -23.41 9.73
N THR A 7 12.74 -22.50 9.17
CA THR A 7 12.20 -21.35 9.88
C THR A 7 10.69 -21.34 9.73
N SER A 8 9.99 -21.18 10.84
CA SER A 8 8.54 -21.03 10.86
C SER A 8 8.18 -19.77 11.62
N LEU A 9 7.17 -19.06 11.12
CA LEU A 9 6.52 -17.97 11.83
C LEU A 9 5.29 -18.50 12.57
N ASP A 10 5.03 -17.95 13.75
CA ASP A 10 3.85 -18.28 14.55
C ASP A 10 2.66 -17.42 14.08
N THR A 11 2.22 -17.66 12.84
CA THR A 11 1.16 -16.90 12.17
C THR A 11 -0.04 -17.79 11.82
N LYS A 12 -1.26 -17.22 11.80
CA LYS A 12 -2.50 -17.95 11.43
C LYS A 12 -2.38 -18.57 10.03
N VAL A 13 -1.84 -17.80 9.08
CA VAL A 13 -1.54 -18.25 7.72
C VAL A 13 -0.01 -18.29 7.57
N PRO A 14 0.58 -19.38 7.03
CA PRO A 14 2.03 -19.47 6.89
C PRO A 14 2.61 -18.28 6.12
N ASN A 15 3.60 -17.62 6.70
CA ASN A 15 4.34 -16.49 6.11
C ASN A 15 3.52 -15.23 5.84
N VAL A 16 2.31 -15.12 6.38
CA VAL A 16 1.49 -13.91 6.29
C VAL A 16 1.45 -13.27 7.67
N ILE A 17 1.83 -11.99 7.73
CA ILE A 17 1.77 -11.17 8.92
C ILE A 17 0.65 -10.15 8.73
N GLU A 18 -0.34 -10.23 9.61
CA GLU A 18 -1.48 -9.33 9.63
C GLU A 18 -1.20 -8.17 10.60
N LEU A 19 -1.18 -6.96 10.06
CA LEU A 19 -1.00 -5.72 10.80
C LEU A 19 -2.37 -5.11 11.07
N LEU A 20 -2.62 -4.74 12.32
CA LEU A 20 -3.89 -4.18 12.76
C LEU A 20 -3.79 -2.67 12.89
N GLY A 21 -4.76 -1.96 12.31
CA GLY A 21 -4.83 -0.50 12.37
C GLY A 21 -3.96 0.21 11.34
N PRO A 22 -3.99 1.56 11.33
CA PRO A 22 -3.20 2.37 10.40
C PRO A 22 -1.70 2.25 10.67
N ALA A 23 -0.89 2.56 9.67
CA ALA A 23 0.55 2.66 9.83
C ALA A 23 0.91 3.69 10.92
N SER A 24 1.76 3.29 11.87
CA SER A 24 2.18 4.15 12.98
C SER A 24 3.63 3.89 13.35
N ALA A 25 4.43 4.97 13.40
CA ALA A 25 5.84 4.90 13.79
C ALA A 25 6.03 4.60 15.29
N THR A 26 4.98 4.72 16.10
CA THR A 26 5.02 4.47 17.55
C THR A 26 4.62 3.04 17.92
N VAL A 27 4.01 2.30 16.99
CA VAL A 27 3.60 0.91 17.20
C VAL A 27 4.75 0.00 16.81
N VAL A 28 5.00 -1.04 17.60
CA VAL A 28 5.96 -2.10 17.30
C VAL A 28 5.21 -3.43 17.35
N HIS A 29 5.33 -4.22 16.28
CA HIS A 29 4.76 -5.55 16.17
C HIS A 29 5.81 -6.59 16.54
N GLU A 30 5.45 -7.42 17.51
CA GLU A 30 6.27 -8.53 17.96
C GLU A 30 5.94 -9.80 17.18
N ILE A 31 6.85 -10.21 16.31
CA ILE A 31 6.67 -11.40 15.47
C ILE A 31 7.49 -12.54 16.03
N SER A 32 6.79 -13.58 16.47
CA SER A 32 7.39 -14.79 17.03
C SER A 32 7.47 -15.90 15.99
N GLY A 33 8.42 -16.80 16.20
CA GLY A 33 8.58 -17.98 15.38
C GLY A 33 9.59 -18.96 15.97
N SER A 34 9.88 -20.02 15.23
CA SER A 34 10.82 -21.04 15.65
C SER A 34 11.78 -21.46 14.54
N LEU A 35 13.00 -21.79 14.94
CA LEU A 35 13.99 -22.44 14.11
C LEU A 35 14.04 -23.92 14.44
N ARG A 36 13.78 -24.77 13.44
CA ARG A 36 13.98 -26.21 13.56
C ARG A 36 15.35 -26.59 13.01
N LEU A 37 16.26 -26.95 13.92
CA LEU A 37 17.61 -27.40 13.60
C LEU A 37 17.67 -28.93 13.76
N GLN A 38 17.87 -29.66 12.67
CA GLN A 38 18.09 -31.12 12.73
C GLN A 38 19.57 -31.41 12.55
N VAL A 39 20.17 -32.11 13.50
CA VAL A 39 21.61 -32.38 13.54
C VAL A 39 21.84 -33.88 13.34
N GLN A 40 22.52 -34.24 12.27
CA GLN A 40 22.87 -35.64 11.95
C GLN A 40 24.22 -36.03 12.57
N LYS A 41 25.13 -35.07 12.72
CA LYS A 41 26.46 -35.24 13.33
C LYS A 41 26.76 -34.02 14.18
N ALA A 42 27.43 -34.22 15.32
CA ALA A 42 27.77 -33.14 16.23
C ALA A 42 28.39 -31.95 15.48
N VAL A 43 27.85 -30.76 15.70
CA VAL A 43 28.26 -29.54 14.99
C VAL A 43 28.33 -28.38 15.97
N GLN A 44 29.43 -27.63 15.92
CA GLN A 44 29.52 -26.36 16.63
C GLN A 44 29.09 -25.25 15.68
N LEU A 45 28.03 -24.52 16.04
CA LEU A 45 27.57 -23.34 15.30
C LEU A 45 28.13 -22.08 15.99
N LYS A 46 28.80 -21.22 15.23
CA LYS A 46 29.26 -19.91 15.71
C LYS A 46 28.22 -18.80 15.51
N GLN A 47 27.29 -19.00 14.58
CA GLN A 47 26.19 -18.08 14.32
C GLN A 47 24.95 -18.87 13.95
N LEU A 48 23.83 -18.49 14.54
CA LEU A 48 22.48 -18.88 14.13
C LEU A 48 21.62 -17.63 14.32
N SER A 49 21.16 -17.03 13.23
CA SER A 49 20.36 -15.81 13.28
C SER A 49 19.22 -15.83 12.28
N VAL A 50 18.20 -15.03 12.58
CA VAL A 50 17.07 -14.73 11.68
C VAL A 50 17.13 -13.24 11.42
N THR A 51 17.12 -12.86 10.15
CA THR A 51 17.11 -11.45 9.73
C THR A 51 15.81 -11.18 9.00
N PHE A 52 15.05 -10.22 9.49
CA PHE A 52 13.97 -9.61 8.74
C PHE A 52 14.57 -8.59 7.76
N VAL A 53 14.23 -8.72 6.47
CA VAL A 53 14.72 -7.82 5.42
C VAL A 53 13.54 -7.36 4.57
N GLY A 54 13.41 -6.05 4.39
CA GLY A 54 12.54 -5.44 3.39
C GLY A 54 13.40 -4.76 2.32
N GLU A 55 13.16 -5.09 1.06
CA GLU A 55 13.92 -4.59 -0.08
C GLU A 55 12.98 -4.06 -1.16
N ALA A 56 13.36 -2.93 -1.76
CA ALA A 56 12.70 -2.36 -2.93
C ALA A 56 13.67 -2.30 -4.12
N PHE A 57 13.11 -2.44 -5.31
CA PHE A 57 13.79 -2.45 -6.59
C PHE A 57 13.06 -1.51 -7.54
N GLU A 58 13.80 -0.80 -8.38
CA GLU A 58 13.19 -0.02 -9.45
C GLU A 58 12.44 -0.92 -10.45
N SER A 59 11.18 -0.59 -10.73
CA SER A 59 10.33 -1.31 -11.69
C SER A 59 10.76 -0.94 -13.10
N ALA A 60 11.82 -1.58 -13.61
CA ALA A 60 12.38 -1.24 -14.92
C ALA A 60 11.41 -1.61 -16.05
N THR A 61 10.82 -0.61 -16.71
CA THR A 61 10.29 -0.73 -18.09
C THR A 61 11.39 -0.59 -19.14
N MET A 62 12.61 -0.16 -18.78
CA MET A 62 13.76 -0.14 -19.69
C MET A 62 15.00 -0.83 -19.11
N ARG A 63 15.37 -1.89 -19.84
CA ARG A 63 16.58 -2.72 -19.85
C ARG A 63 17.83 -2.27 -19.07
N THR A 64 18.45 -3.28 -18.45
CA THR A 64 19.90 -3.59 -18.40
C THR A 64 20.81 -3.07 -17.28
N VAL A 65 20.28 -2.68 -16.12
CA VAL A 65 21.11 -2.67 -14.89
C VAL A 65 20.38 -3.46 -13.82
N LYS A 66 21.05 -4.45 -13.22
CA LYS A 66 20.58 -5.03 -11.95
C LYS A 66 20.60 -3.88 -10.94
N SER A 67 19.47 -3.20 -10.75
CA SER A 67 19.36 -2.18 -9.72
C SER A 67 19.71 -2.82 -8.39
N GLU A 68 20.64 -2.20 -7.67
CA GLU A 68 20.93 -2.65 -6.31
C GLU A 68 19.68 -2.44 -5.46
N PRO A 69 19.31 -3.41 -4.60
CA PRO A 69 18.14 -3.27 -3.76
C PRO A 69 18.29 -2.09 -2.80
N ILE A 70 17.25 -1.27 -2.70
CA ILE A 70 17.11 -0.29 -1.64
C ILE A 70 16.64 -1.04 -0.40
N THR A 71 17.43 -1.00 0.67
CA THR A 71 17.06 -1.61 1.95
C THR A 71 16.04 -0.71 2.65
N LEU A 72 14.81 -1.20 2.81
CA LEU A 72 13.75 -0.53 3.56
C LEU A 72 13.93 -0.76 5.06
N HIS A 73 14.13 -2.03 5.42
CA HIS A 73 14.26 -2.47 6.79
C HIS A 73 15.25 -3.64 6.85
N ARG A 74 16.05 -3.67 7.91
CA ARG A 74 16.93 -4.80 8.22
C ARG A 74 17.04 -4.96 9.73
N ILE A 75 16.49 -6.05 10.25
CA ILE A 75 16.48 -6.34 11.69
C ILE A 75 17.01 -7.75 11.91
N GLU A 76 18.17 -7.88 12.52
CA GLU A 76 18.79 -9.18 12.81
C GLU A 76 18.58 -9.58 14.28
N VAL A 77 18.13 -10.82 14.49
CA VAL A 77 18.01 -11.45 15.79
C VAL A 77 18.91 -12.68 15.84
N GLN A 78 19.84 -12.69 16.80
CA GLN A 78 20.69 -13.86 17.03
C GLN A 78 19.96 -14.88 17.91
N ALA A 79 19.69 -16.05 17.35
CA ALA A 79 19.09 -17.18 18.07
C ALA A 79 20.09 -17.88 19.00
N ILE A 80 21.40 -17.74 18.74
CA ILE A 80 22.48 -18.12 19.67
C ILE A 80 23.38 -16.92 19.92
N LYS A 81 23.72 -16.66 21.20
CA LYS A 81 24.60 -15.54 21.59
C LYS A 81 26.08 -15.90 21.53
N THR A 82 26.39 -17.20 21.66
CA THR A 82 27.76 -17.73 21.69
C THR A 82 27.86 -18.99 20.85
N ALA A 83 29.09 -19.35 20.47
CA ALA A 83 29.32 -20.59 19.75
C ALA A 83 28.81 -21.79 20.56
N THR A 84 27.87 -22.55 19.99
CA THR A 84 27.13 -23.60 20.69
C THR A 84 27.35 -24.94 20.01
N LEU A 85 27.70 -25.97 20.78
CA LEU A 85 27.86 -27.34 20.30
C LEU A 85 26.50 -28.06 20.36
N TYR A 86 26.02 -28.50 19.21
CA TYR A 86 24.81 -29.31 19.09
C TYR A 86 25.19 -30.76 18.85
N GLN A 87 24.64 -31.66 19.67
CA GLN A 87 24.74 -33.10 19.48
C GLN A 87 23.72 -33.58 18.44
N PRO A 88 23.86 -34.78 17.87
CA PRO A 88 22.84 -35.33 16.98
C PRO A 88 21.44 -35.32 17.63
N GLY A 89 20.43 -34.81 16.92
CA GLY A 89 19.08 -34.60 17.45
C GLY A 89 18.33 -33.48 16.73
N ASP A 90 17.05 -33.33 17.08
CA ASP A 90 16.18 -32.27 16.59
C ASP A 90 16.03 -31.20 17.69
N TYR A 91 16.28 -29.94 17.34
CA TYR A 91 16.20 -28.80 18.25
C TYR A 91 15.20 -27.78 17.70
N THR A 92 14.39 -27.23 18.59
CA THR A 92 13.49 -26.10 18.30
C THR A 92 13.98 -24.90 19.09
N ILE A 93 14.34 -23.82 18.40
CA ILE A 93 14.91 -22.62 19.01
C ILE A 93 13.95 -21.47 18.72
N PRO A 94 13.28 -20.89 19.72
CA PRO A 94 12.36 -19.78 19.51
C PRO A 94 13.12 -18.51 19.14
N PHE A 95 12.48 -17.64 18.37
CA PHE A 95 12.96 -16.29 18.11
C PHE A 95 11.79 -15.31 18.13
N GLN A 96 12.10 -14.04 18.37
CA GLN A 96 11.15 -12.94 18.36
C GLN A 96 11.80 -11.74 17.67
N ILE A 97 11.09 -11.11 16.75
CA ILE A 97 11.55 -9.95 15.98
C ILE A 97 10.56 -8.80 16.22
N SER A 98 11.08 -7.67 16.69
CA SER A 98 10.34 -6.42 16.81
C SER A 98 10.37 -5.67 15.47
N ILE A 99 9.23 -5.55 14.79
CA ILE A 99 9.08 -4.85 13.51
C ILE A 99 8.29 -3.55 13.73
N PRO A 100 8.71 -2.41 13.18
CA PRO A 100 7.96 -1.17 13.36
C PRO A 100 6.62 -1.20 12.59
N GLY A 101 5.59 -0.56 13.14
CA GLY A 101 4.23 -0.54 12.60
C GLY A 101 4.04 0.39 11.39
N ASN A 102 5.01 1.25 11.09
CA ASN A 102 5.05 2.08 9.89
C ASN A 102 5.71 1.35 8.69
N ILE A 103 5.35 0.09 8.47
CA ILE A 103 5.86 -0.73 7.36
C ILE A 103 4.87 -0.76 6.19
N SER A 104 5.34 -0.80 4.95
CA SER A 104 4.42 -0.95 3.80
C SER A 104 3.89 -2.37 3.72
N THR A 105 2.68 -2.51 3.20
CA THR A 105 2.10 -3.81 2.89
C THR A 105 2.55 -4.29 1.52
N THR A 106 2.35 -5.59 1.29
CA THR A 106 2.58 -6.18 -0.02
C THR A 106 1.39 -6.93 -0.56
N ASP A 107 0.46 -7.38 0.30
CA ASP A 107 -0.72 -8.22 0.03
C ASP A 107 -0.45 -9.57 -0.67
N CYS A 108 0.74 -9.73 -1.23
CA CYS A 108 1.34 -10.90 -1.84
C CYS A 108 2.85 -10.93 -1.50
N SER A 109 3.64 -11.81 -2.13
CA SER A 109 5.07 -11.94 -1.82
C SER A 109 5.92 -10.74 -2.28
N LEU A 110 5.49 -10.06 -3.35
CA LEU A 110 6.16 -8.91 -3.94
C LEU A 110 5.09 -7.95 -4.48
N LEU A 111 5.02 -6.73 -3.96
CA LEU A 111 4.15 -5.73 -4.55
C LEU A 111 4.85 -5.07 -5.73
N LYS A 112 4.19 -5.10 -6.89
CA LYS A 112 4.65 -4.41 -8.09
C LYS A 112 3.79 -3.18 -8.32
N THR A 113 4.44 -2.03 -8.33
CA THR A 113 3.85 -0.72 -8.60
C THR A 113 4.37 -0.17 -9.94
N PHE A 114 3.95 1.03 -10.33
CA PHE A 114 4.41 1.65 -11.58
C PHE A 114 5.90 1.94 -11.55
N SER A 115 6.43 2.29 -10.38
CA SER A 115 7.81 2.75 -10.23
C SER A 115 8.69 1.79 -9.44
N LEU A 116 8.15 0.98 -8.53
CA LEU A 116 8.92 0.06 -7.69
C LEU A 116 8.34 -1.35 -7.62
N ILE A 117 9.19 -2.30 -7.29
CA ILE A 117 8.83 -3.63 -6.80
C ILE A 117 9.41 -3.74 -5.40
N TRP A 118 8.62 -4.09 -4.38
CA TRP A 118 9.19 -4.38 -3.05
C TRP A 118 8.61 -5.63 -2.43
N GLY A 119 9.35 -6.19 -1.49
CA GLY A 119 8.96 -7.36 -0.73
C GLY A 119 9.74 -7.53 0.56
N TYR A 120 9.33 -8.55 1.30
CA TYR A 120 9.89 -8.87 2.59
C TYR A 120 10.34 -10.33 2.65
N GLU A 121 11.45 -10.58 3.34
CA GLU A 121 12.00 -11.92 3.53
C GLU A 121 12.48 -12.12 4.97
N LEU A 122 12.33 -13.35 5.49
CA LEU A 122 13.17 -13.85 6.57
C LEU A 122 14.39 -14.55 5.98
N ILE A 123 15.57 -14.10 6.40
CA ILE A 123 16.84 -14.71 6.05
C ILE A 123 17.39 -15.41 7.28
N THR A 124 17.37 -16.73 7.28
CA THR A 124 17.97 -17.54 8.34
C THR A 124 19.38 -17.94 7.97
N VAL A 125 20.34 -17.64 8.85
CA VAL A 125 21.76 -17.91 8.63
C VAL A 125 22.27 -18.83 9.74
N ALA A 126 22.85 -19.97 9.36
CA ALA A 126 23.54 -20.88 10.26
C ALA A 126 24.98 -21.08 9.79
N VAL A 127 25.95 -20.68 10.61
CA VAL A 127 27.38 -20.75 10.30
C VAL A 127 28.07 -21.71 11.27
N PRO A 128 28.64 -22.83 10.78
CA PRO A 128 29.47 -23.71 11.60
C PRO A 128 30.81 -23.06 11.94
N SER A 129 31.42 -23.44 13.07
CA SER A 129 32.75 -22.97 13.49
C SER A 129 33.89 -23.58 12.68
N SER A 130 33.66 -24.75 12.06
CA SER A 130 34.68 -25.44 11.25
C SER A 130 35.00 -24.68 9.96
N LEU A 131 36.28 -24.59 9.60
CA LEU A 131 36.76 -24.00 8.34
C LEU A 131 36.22 -24.71 7.08
N LEU A 132 35.89 -26.00 7.19
CA LEU A 132 35.29 -26.78 6.10
C LEU A 132 33.76 -26.78 6.16
N GLY A 133 33.19 -26.21 7.21
CA GLY A 133 31.74 -26.14 7.40
C GLY A 133 31.12 -25.11 6.47
N ARG A 134 30.14 -25.53 5.67
CA ARG A 134 29.41 -24.63 4.78
C ARG A 134 28.35 -23.85 5.56
N ARG A 135 28.36 -22.52 5.40
CA ARG A 135 27.25 -21.64 5.80
C ARG A 135 25.96 -22.12 5.13
N LYS A 136 24.88 -22.19 5.90
CA LYS A 136 23.53 -22.35 5.38
C LYS A 136 22.80 -21.02 5.46
N THR A 137 22.17 -20.65 4.36
CA THR A 137 21.30 -19.47 4.27
C THR A 137 19.98 -19.93 3.67
N ILE A 138 18.88 -19.59 4.33
CA ILE A 138 17.52 -19.85 3.84
C ILE A 138 16.82 -18.52 3.75
N ARG A 139 16.19 -18.26 2.61
CA ARG A 139 15.38 -17.07 2.36
C ARG A 139 13.93 -17.52 2.25
N GLN A 140 13.05 -16.84 2.96
CA GLN A 140 11.64 -17.16 3.04
C GLN A 140 10.84 -15.89 2.82
N PRO A 141 10.09 -15.78 1.72
CA PRO A 141 9.23 -14.62 1.47
C PRO A 141 8.18 -14.49 2.56
N ILE A 142 7.88 -13.25 2.93
CA ILE A 142 6.82 -12.89 3.89
C ILE A 142 5.87 -11.93 3.19
N THR A 143 4.59 -12.06 3.48
CA THR A 143 3.56 -11.11 3.05
C THR A 143 3.06 -10.31 4.25
N PHE A 144 3.06 -8.98 4.12
CA PHE A 144 2.35 -8.12 5.08
C PHE A 144 1.00 -7.73 4.52
N LYS A 145 -0.04 -7.92 5.33
CA LYS A 145 -1.40 -7.45 5.06
C LYS A 145 -1.80 -6.51 6.16
N ARG A 146 -2.22 -5.30 5.82
CA ARG A 146 -2.87 -4.41 6.78
C ARG A 146 -4.35 -4.68 6.75
N LEU A 147 -4.88 -5.06 7.90
CA LEU A 147 -6.29 -5.31 8.09
C LEU A 147 -6.96 -4.02 8.52
N LEU A 148 -7.95 -3.63 7.73
CA LEU A 148 -8.82 -2.51 8.01
C LEU A 148 -10.04 -3.08 8.74
N VAL A 149 -10.32 -2.51 9.91
CA VAL A 149 -11.54 -2.84 10.65
C VAL A 149 -12.67 -2.11 9.94
N PRO A 150 -13.63 -2.84 9.33
CA PRO A 150 -14.75 -2.19 8.65
C PRO A 150 -15.52 -1.37 9.68
N GLN A 151 -15.77 -0.10 9.37
CA GLN A 151 -16.72 0.72 10.13
C GLN A 151 -18.08 0.02 10.06
N SER A 152 -18.86 0.06 11.14
CA SER A 152 -20.21 -0.50 11.20
C SER A 152 -21.17 0.07 10.15
N ASP A 153 -20.79 1.17 9.49
CA ASP A 153 -21.45 1.73 8.32
C ASP A 153 -20.49 1.73 7.11
N LEU A 154 -20.40 0.60 6.39
CA LEU A 154 -19.83 0.50 5.04
C LEU A 154 -20.71 1.24 4.01
N SER A 155 -21.04 2.50 4.31
CA SER A 155 -21.89 3.34 3.48
C SER A 155 -21.07 4.06 2.41
N ASP A 156 -21.70 4.40 1.30
CA ASP A 156 -21.15 5.36 0.35
C ASP A 156 -20.78 6.68 1.07
N ALA A 157 -19.70 7.32 0.61
CA ALA A 157 -19.37 8.69 0.96
C ALA A 157 -19.90 9.64 -0.12
N ARG A 158 -20.44 10.77 0.33
CA ARG A 158 -20.90 11.85 -0.54
C ARG A 158 -19.85 12.94 -0.64
N TYR A 159 -19.35 13.16 -1.85
CA TYR A 159 -18.46 14.27 -2.19
C TYR A 159 -19.24 15.27 -3.03
N SER A 160 -19.03 16.57 -2.83
CA SER A 160 -19.75 17.60 -3.58
C SER A 160 -18.77 18.63 -4.13
N ALA A 161 -19.01 19.07 -5.37
CA ALA A 161 -18.25 20.13 -6.01
C ALA A 161 -19.22 21.14 -6.61
N LYS A 162 -18.79 22.40 -6.67
CA LYS A 162 -19.60 23.49 -7.20
C LYS A 162 -18.72 24.46 -7.98
N ARG A 163 -19.22 24.90 -9.13
CA ARG A 163 -18.79 26.14 -9.76
C ARG A 163 -19.88 27.19 -9.58
N PRO A 164 -19.59 28.31 -8.90
CA PRO A 164 -20.59 29.33 -8.62
C PRO A 164 -21.35 29.74 -9.89
N ASN A 165 -22.68 29.79 -9.82
CA ASN A 165 -23.58 30.17 -10.91
C ASN A 165 -23.53 29.31 -12.18
N GLU A 166 -22.77 28.20 -12.18
CA GLU A 166 -22.61 27.30 -13.32
C GLU A 166 -23.22 25.94 -13.05
N ILE A 167 -22.71 25.23 -12.05
CA ILE A 167 -23.12 23.85 -11.76
C ILE A 167 -22.85 23.49 -10.30
N GLU A 168 -23.76 22.71 -9.73
CA GLU A 168 -23.55 21.97 -8.49
C GLU A 168 -23.57 20.47 -8.81
N CYS A 169 -22.62 19.70 -8.30
CA CYS A 169 -22.63 18.26 -8.44
C CYS A 169 -22.28 17.58 -7.12
N SER A 170 -22.80 16.37 -6.94
CA SER A 170 -22.41 15.51 -5.83
C SER A 170 -22.31 14.07 -6.28
N MET A 171 -21.30 13.37 -5.79
CA MET A 171 -21.02 11.99 -6.13
C MET A 171 -21.07 11.13 -4.88
N LEU A 172 -21.75 9.98 -4.98
CA LEU A 172 -21.72 8.91 -3.99
C LEU A 172 -20.78 7.82 -4.52
N VAL A 173 -19.76 7.50 -3.74
CA VAL A 173 -18.81 6.41 -4.03
C VAL A 173 -18.62 5.55 -2.79
N PRO A 174 -18.24 4.27 -2.93
CA PRO A 174 -17.84 3.46 -1.80
C PRO A 174 -16.69 4.14 -1.04
N LYS A 175 -16.81 4.25 0.29
CA LYS A 175 -15.70 4.74 1.13
C LYS A 175 -14.50 3.80 1.06
N PHE A 176 -14.79 2.51 0.96
CA PHE A 176 -13.85 1.43 1.10
C PHE A 176 -14.07 0.39 0.02
N MET A 177 -12.98 -0.20 -0.46
CA MET A 177 -12.98 -1.37 -1.33
C MET A 177 -11.93 -2.39 -0.87
N SER A 178 -12.31 -3.67 -0.97
CA SER A 178 -11.37 -4.77 -0.83
C SER A 178 -10.42 -4.81 -2.02
N THR A 179 -9.17 -5.25 -1.80
CA THR A 179 -8.22 -5.56 -2.88
C THR A 179 -8.72 -6.66 -3.83
N THR A 180 -9.74 -7.41 -3.41
CA THR A 180 -10.40 -8.46 -4.19
C THR A 180 -11.69 -8.02 -4.88
N ASP A 181 -12.17 -6.80 -4.64
CA ASP A 181 -13.36 -6.28 -5.29
C ASP A 181 -13.11 -6.11 -6.80
N THR A 182 -14.16 -6.35 -7.59
CA THR A 182 -14.08 -6.34 -9.06
C THR A 182 -14.88 -5.21 -9.69
N LYS A 183 -15.60 -4.42 -8.88
CA LYS A 183 -16.51 -3.39 -9.37
C LYS A 183 -16.62 -2.22 -8.38
N ILE A 184 -16.70 -1.01 -8.92
CA ILE A 184 -17.04 0.22 -8.20
C ILE A 184 -18.36 0.74 -8.73
N SER A 185 -19.38 0.85 -7.87
CA SER A 185 -20.64 1.51 -8.21
C SER A 185 -20.66 2.91 -7.65
N ALA A 186 -20.63 3.91 -8.53
CA ALA A 186 -20.69 5.33 -8.20
C ALA A 186 -22.00 5.94 -8.72
N ARG A 187 -22.49 6.97 -8.04
CA ARG A 187 -23.72 7.69 -8.43
C ARG A 187 -23.48 9.18 -8.43
N VAL A 188 -23.87 9.85 -9.50
CA VAL A 188 -23.63 11.30 -9.66
C VAL A 188 -24.94 12.05 -9.76
N PHE A 189 -25.10 13.06 -8.91
CA PHE A 189 -26.12 14.08 -9.02
C PHE A 189 -25.52 15.35 -9.62
N MET A 190 -26.24 15.97 -10.55
CA MET A 190 -25.82 17.18 -11.25
C MET A 190 -26.97 18.18 -11.32
N HIS A 191 -26.64 19.43 -11.06
CA HIS A 191 -27.57 20.54 -11.14
C HIS A 191 -26.91 21.71 -11.88
N PRO A 192 -27.03 21.76 -13.22
CA PRO A 192 -26.60 22.94 -13.97
C PRO A 192 -27.51 24.13 -13.64
N LEU A 193 -26.90 25.27 -13.33
CA LEU A 193 -27.56 26.49 -12.88
C LEU A 193 -27.79 27.50 -14.02
N ASN A 194 -27.11 27.32 -15.15
CA ASN A 194 -27.27 28.16 -16.34
C ASN A 194 -27.29 27.31 -17.64
N SER A 195 -27.69 27.93 -18.75
CA SER A 195 -27.84 27.24 -20.04
C SER A 195 -26.51 26.83 -20.68
N ALA A 196 -25.42 27.59 -20.44
CA ALA A 196 -24.09 27.26 -20.97
C ALA A 196 -23.49 26.01 -20.29
N SER A 197 -23.91 25.73 -19.05
CA SER A 197 -23.42 24.61 -18.24
C SER A 197 -24.27 23.34 -18.40
N ARG A 198 -25.09 23.25 -19.46
CA ARG A 198 -25.80 22.01 -19.79
C ARG A 198 -24.79 20.89 -20.05
N VAL A 199 -25.04 19.72 -19.47
CA VAL A 199 -24.10 18.60 -19.51
C VAL A 199 -24.31 17.82 -20.80
N LYS A 200 -23.23 17.64 -21.56
CA LYS A 200 -23.18 16.82 -22.77
C LYS A 200 -22.89 15.37 -22.42
N SER A 201 -21.83 15.14 -21.65
CA SER A 201 -21.33 13.80 -21.32
C SER A 201 -20.65 13.80 -19.96
N ILE A 202 -20.59 12.60 -19.41
CA ILE A 202 -19.84 12.25 -18.22
C ILE A 202 -18.81 11.20 -18.61
N VAL A 203 -17.56 11.42 -18.22
CA VAL A 203 -16.50 10.42 -18.30
C VAL A 203 -16.03 10.07 -16.90
N ALA A 204 -16.08 8.80 -16.52
CA ALA A 204 -15.69 8.31 -15.21
C ALA A 204 -14.66 7.18 -15.32
N MET A 205 -13.69 7.18 -14.41
CA MET A 205 -12.63 6.19 -14.32
C MET A 205 -12.08 6.11 -12.89
N ALA A 206 -11.61 4.95 -12.47
CA ALA A 206 -10.92 4.76 -11.21
C ALA A 206 -9.41 4.91 -11.41
N ILE A 207 -8.77 5.74 -10.59
CA ILE A 207 -7.35 6.11 -10.71
C ILE A 207 -6.61 5.74 -9.44
N GLN A 208 -5.46 5.09 -9.62
CA GLN A 208 -4.44 4.88 -8.59
C GLN A 208 -3.34 5.90 -8.84
N GLN A 209 -3.01 6.68 -7.81
CA GLN A 209 -1.89 7.60 -7.79
C GLN A 209 -0.81 7.06 -6.85
N GLU A 210 0.41 7.04 -7.35
CA GLU A 210 1.59 6.59 -6.63
C GLU A 210 2.59 7.73 -6.54
N LYS A 211 2.92 8.10 -5.32
CA LYS A 211 4.01 9.03 -5.03
C LYS A 211 5.06 8.32 -4.20
N ILE A 212 6.28 8.26 -4.70
CA ILE A 212 7.39 7.55 -4.08
C ILE A 212 8.50 8.56 -3.83
N GLN A 213 9.05 8.54 -2.62
CA GLN A 213 10.17 9.38 -2.23
C GLN A 213 11.13 8.56 -1.36
N MET A 214 12.18 8.03 -1.98
CA MET A 214 13.18 7.22 -1.26
C MET A 214 14.54 7.89 -1.31
N THR A 215 15.16 8.06 -0.15
CA THR A 215 16.58 8.43 -0.06
C THR A 215 17.41 7.17 0.05
N ASN A 216 18.30 6.93 -0.91
CA ASN A 216 19.18 5.77 -0.85
C ASN A 216 20.30 6.03 0.18
N ASN A 217 20.17 5.45 1.37
CA ASN A 217 21.17 5.56 2.43
C ASN A 217 22.30 4.51 2.29
N ASN A 218 22.30 3.68 1.24
CA ASN A 218 23.31 2.62 1.06
C ASN A 218 24.67 3.12 0.54
N VAL A 219 24.97 4.42 0.56
CA VAL A 219 26.34 4.90 0.41
C VAL A 219 27.06 4.79 1.76
N THR A 220 27.34 3.56 2.18
CA THR A 220 28.40 3.30 3.15
C THR A 220 29.74 3.67 2.50
N GLU A 221 30.48 4.52 3.21
CA GLU A 221 31.83 5.01 2.91
C GLU A 221 32.71 4.01 2.13
N GLY A 222 33.25 4.47 0.99
CA GLY A 222 34.56 4.01 0.51
C GLY A 222 34.60 3.02 -0.66
N ILE A 223 34.10 3.41 -1.85
CA ILE A 223 34.79 3.07 -3.11
C ILE A 223 34.74 4.31 -4.01
N SER A 224 35.79 5.14 -3.91
CA SER A 224 36.09 6.16 -4.91
C SER A 224 36.51 5.48 -6.21
N ALA A 225 35.57 5.20 -7.10
CA ALA A 225 35.86 4.97 -8.50
C ALA A 225 35.79 6.31 -9.23
N SER A 226 36.92 7.02 -9.25
CA SER A 226 37.11 8.22 -10.05
C SER A 226 37.03 7.85 -11.55
N ILE A 227 35.96 8.27 -12.21
CA ILE A 227 36.00 8.58 -13.64
C ILE A 227 35.68 10.06 -13.76
N ALA A 228 36.53 10.76 -14.50
CA ALA A 228 36.74 12.19 -14.45
C ALA A 228 35.46 13.03 -14.61
N GLY A 229 35.32 14.03 -13.74
CA GLY A 229 34.47 15.20 -13.93
C GLY A 229 33.22 15.19 -13.05
N ILE A 230 33.19 16.13 -12.10
CA ILE A 230 32.07 16.52 -11.23
C ILE A 230 31.83 15.55 -10.06
N VAL A 231 32.50 15.86 -8.95
CA VAL A 231 32.05 15.44 -7.61
C VAL A 231 30.91 16.38 -7.23
N GLU A 232 29.68 15.89 -7.33
CA GLU A 232 28.56 16.43 -6.57
C GLU A 232 28.07 15.30 -5.66
N ASP A 233 28.07 15.58 -4.35
CA ASP A 233 27.34 14.82 -3.35
C ASP A 233 25.90 14.62 -3.80
N MET A 234 25.55 13.44 -4.30
CA MET A 234 24.16 13.07 -4.54
C MET A 234 23.90 11.68 -3.98
N ASN A 235 23.29 11.63 -2.80
CA ASN A 235 22.49 10.47 -2.43
C ASN A 235 21.43 10.30 -3.52
N PRO A 236 21.42 9.21 -4.30
CA PRO A 236 20.41 9.04 -5.33
C PRO A 236 19.04 8.98 -4.65
N THR A 237 18.21 9.98 -4.94
CA THR A 237 16.83 10.05 -4.45
C THR A 237 15.94 9.55 -5.57
N ILE A 238 15.20 8.45 -5.33
CA ILE A 238 14.15 8.02 -6.25
C ILE A 238 12.91 8.81 -5.88
N SER A 239 12.45 9.66 -6.81
CA SER A 239 11.19 10.38 -6.71
C SER A 239 10.34 10.05 -7.92
N SER A 240 9.13 9.55 -7.70
CA SER A 240 8.14 9.39 -8.76
C SER A 240 6.78 9.89 -8.32
N ASP A 241 6.03 10.42 -9.28
CA ASP A 241 4.61 10.79 -9.14
C ASP A 241 3.92 10.28 -10.41
N ALA A 242 3.18 9.17 -10.27
CA ALA A 242 2.57 8.46 -11.39
C ALA A 242 1.10 8.19 -11.09
N ALA A 243 0.26 8.32 -12.12
CA ALA A 243 -1.16 7.98 -12.03
C ALA A 243 -1.54 7.01 -13.15
N LYS A 244 -2.31 5.98 -12.80
CA LYS A 244 -2.84 5.01 -13.77
C LYS A 244 -4.31 4.74 -13.51
N THR A 245 -5.05 4.56 -14.60
CA THR A 245 -6.41 4.04 -14.54
C THR A 245 -6.39 2.53 -14.29
N PHE A 246 -7.14 2.07 -13.29
CA PHE A 246 -7.26 0.64 -12.94
C PHE A 246 -8.66 0.06 -13.19
N SER A 247 -9.56 0.84 -13.75
CA SER A 247 -10.88 0.40 -14.21
C SER A 247 -11.05 0.56 -15.72
N ASN A 248 -12.17 0.07 -16.26
CA ASN A 248 -12.68 0.60 -17.52
C ASN A 248 -12.98 2.11 -17.40
N THR A 249 -12.95 2.80 -18.54
CA THR A 249 -13.48 4.17 -18.65
C THR A 249 -14.94 4.08 -19.07
N VAL A 250 -15.83 4.65 -18.27
CA VAL A 250 -17.26 4.74 -18.57
C VAL A 250 -17.56 6.13 -19.10
N THR A 251 -18.13 6.19 -20.31
CA THR A 251 -18.63 7.42 -20.90
C THR A 251 -20.14 7.31 -21.07
N LEU A 252 -20.88 8.20 -20.44
CA LEU A 252 -22.33 8.33 -20.59
C LEU A 252 -22.64 9.68 -21.21
N THR A 253 -23.55 9.69 -22.18
CA THR A 253 -23.97 10.91 -22.87
C THR A 253 -25.39 11.25 -22.46
N ASN A 254 -25.71 12.55 -22.40
CA ASN A 254 -27.05 13.01 -22.06
C ASN A 254 -28.08 12.37 -23.00
N PRO A 255 -29.13 11.70 -22.51
CA PRO A 255 -30.10 11.05 -23.41
C PRO A 255 -30.80 12.04 -24.35
N ASP A 256 -30.91 13.30 -23.96
CA ASP A 256 -31.43 14.39 -24.79
C ASP A 256 -30.27 15.08 -25.52
N GLN A 257 -29.97 14.63 -26.73
CA GLN A 257 -28.84 15.12 -27.55
C GLN A 257 -29.12 16.45 -28.26
N GLU A 258 -30.38 16.81 -28.44
CA GLU A 258 -30.76 18.02 -29.18
C GLU A 258 -30.70 19.25 -28.27
N GLU A 259 -31.20 19.13 -27.04
CA GLU A 259 -31.26 20.26 -26.11
C GLU A 259 -30.35 20.10 -24.89
N PHE A 260 -29.77 18.93 -24.64
CA PHE A 260 -28.98 18.64 -23.45
C PHE A 260 -29.73 18.98 -22.17
N SER A 261 -30.80 18.24 -21.89
CA SER A 261 -31.70 18.46 -20.75
C SER A 261 -30.96 18.79 -19.44
N ALA A 262 -31.33 19.91 -18.83
CA ALA A 262 -30.85 20.34 -17.52
C ALA A 262 -31.37 19.46 -16.36
N ALA A 263 -32.30 18.54 -16.63
CA ALA A 263 -32.81 17.58 -15.66
C ALA A 263 -31.97 16.31 -15.57
N TRP A 264 -31.05 16.06 -16.52
CA TRP A 264 -30.21 14.86 -16.51
C TRP A 264 -29.31 14.83 -15.27
N GLY A 265 -29.43 13.77 -14.47
CA GLY A 265 -28.68 13.63 -13.22
C GLY A 265 -29.22 14.46 -12.05
N ARG A 266 -30.35 15.19 -12.19
CA ARG A 266 -30.82 16.12 -11.15
C ARG A 266 -31.60 15.43 -10.03
N GLU A 267 -32.69 14.76 -10.39
CA GLU A 267 -33.56 14.04 -9.44
C GLU A 267 -33.16 12.57 -9.32
N TYR A 268 -32.81 11.95 -10.46
CA TYR A 268 -32.29 10.60 -10.54
C TYR A 268 -30.79 10.67 -10.82
N PRO A 269 -29.94 10.03 -9.99
CA PRO A 269 -28.51 10.07 -10.20
C PRO A 269 -28.14 9.30 -11.48
N VAL A 270 -27.05 9.73 -12.10
CA VAL A 270 -26.38 8.95 -13.14
C VAL A 270 -25.59 7.84 -12.47
N GLU A 271 -25.93 6.59 -12.77
CA GLU A 271 -25.25 5.40 -12.26
C GLU A 271 -24.02 5.10 -13.11
N LEU A 272 -22.89 4.89 -12.45
CA LEU A 272 -21.58 4.65 -13.05
C LEU A 272 -21.01 3.37 -12.46
N ASP A 273 -20.95 2.34 -13.28
CA ASP A 273 -20.41 1.04 -12.90
C ASP A 273 -19.03 0.85 -13.54
N LEU A 274 -17.99 0.93 -12.71
CA LEU A 274 -16.60 0.81 -13.11
C LEU A 274 -16.11 -0.61 -12.81
N ASP A 275 -15.78 -1.37 -13.83
CA ASP A 275 -15.19 -2.70 -13.70
C ASP A 275 -13.70 -2.58 -13.44
N ILE A 276 -13.22 -3.21 -12.38
CA ILE A 276 -11.81 -3.21 -11.97
C ILE A 276 -11.05 -4.22 -12.83
N LEU A 277 -9.90 -3.78 -13.36
CA LEU A 277 -9.01 -4.64 -14.12
C LEU A 277 -8.34 -5.69 -13.21
N PRO A 278 -8.18 -6.95 -13.65
CA PRO A 278 -7.61 -8.00 -12.81
C PRO A 278 -6.19 -7.68 -12.33
N ASN A 279 -5.91 -7.91 -11.04
CA ASN A 279 -4.59 -7.75 -10.41
C ASN A 279 -3.98 -6.33 -10.47
N GLU A 280 -4.80 -5.29 -10.69
CA GLU A 280 -4.32 -3.90 -10.82
C GLU A 280 -4.44 -3.09 -9.52
N LEU A 281 -5.09 -3.65 -8.48
CA LEU A 281 -5.45 -2.93 -7.28
C LEU A 281 -4.45 -3.20 -6.14
N SER A 282 -3.76 -2.15 -5.69
CA SER A 282 -2.88 -2.19 -4.52
C SER A 282 -3.58 -1.64 -3.28
N ALA A 283 -3.20 -2.07 -2.07
CA ALA A 283 -3.68 -1.41 -0.86
C ALA A 283 -3.27 0.07 -0.82
N THR A 284 -4.10 0.88 -0.17
CA THR A 284 -3.80 2.29 0.10
C THR A 284 -2.66 2.38 1.12
N GLU A 285 -1.64 3.16 0.78
CA GLU A 285 -0.45 3.37 1.61
C GLU A 285 -0.21 4.86 1.81
N THR A 286 0.17 5.24 3.03
CA THR A 286 0.46 6.64 3.40
C THR A 286 1.67 6.68 4.32
N LEU A 287 2.80 6.19 3.82
CA LEU A 287 4.08 6.19 4.51
C LEU A 287 4.96 7.33 3.99
N ASP A 288 5.99 7.68 4.76
CA ASP A 288 6.90 8.79 4.42
C ASP A 288 7.60 8.58 3.07
N TRP A 289 7.88 7.33 2.70
CA TRP A 289 8.58 6.99 1.46
C TRP A 289 7.68 6.51 0.33
N VAL A 290 6.43 6.11 0.63
CA VAL A 290 5.47 5.62 -0.37
C VAL A 290 4.06 6.04 -0.01
N LYS A 291 3.39 6.63 -0.99
CA LYS A 291 1.99 7.00 -0.92
C LYS A 291 1.26 6.42 -2.12
N ILE A 292 0.33 5.50 -1.87
CA ILE A 292 -0.57 4.92 -2.87
C ILE A 292 -1.98 5.34 -2.49
N THR A 293 -2.64 6.09 -3.36
CA THR A 293 -3.99 6.61 -3.12
C THR A 293 -4.89 6.29 -4.30
N HIS A 294 -6.17 6.09 -4.00
CA HIS A 294 -7.15 5.70 -5.01
C HIS A 294 -8.29 6.71 -5.03
N GLY A 295 -8.91 6.87 -6.19
CA GLY A 295 -10.11 7.67 -6.31
C GLY A 295 -10.88 7.42 -7.59
N VAL A 296 -12.16 7.76 -7.57
CA VAL A 296 -12.99 7.83 -8.78
C VAL A 296 -12.86 9.24 -9.32
N ARG A 297 -12.23 9.36 -10.49
CA ARG A 297 -12.18 10.59 -11.27
C ARG A 297 -13.39 10.65 -12.17
N PHE A 298 -14.07 11.78 -12.12
CA PHE A 298 -15.26 12.06 -12.89
C PHE A 298 -15.07 13.41 -13.60
N THR A 299 -15.37 13.42 -14.89
CA THR A 299 -15.26 14.59 -15.77
C THR A 299 -16.63 14.89 -16.36
N ILE A 300 -17.15 16.08 -16.08
CA ILE A 300 -18.36 16.63 -16.72
C ILE A 300 -17.91 17.42 -17.94
N GLU A 301 -18.38 16.99 -19.09
CA GLU A 301 -18.21 17.70 -20.34
C GLU A 301 -19.47 18.51 -20.63
N PHE A 302 -19.30 19.80 -20.88
CA PHE A 302 -20.41 20.71 -21.15
C PHE A 302 -20.73 20.75 -22.65
N ALA A 303 -21.99 21.07 -22.96
CA ALA A 303 -22.46 21.21 -24.34
C ALA A 303 -21.81 22.40 -25.05
N ASP A 304 -21.61 23.50 -24.33
CA ASP A 304 -20.82 24.63 -24.80
C ASP A 304 -19.32 24.33 -24.66
N SER A 305 -18.65 24.18 -25.80
CA SER A 305 -17.20 23.89 -25.84
C SER A 305 -16.33 25.02 -25.28
N ASN A 306 -16.88 26.21 -25.07
CA ASN A 306 -16.15 27.32 -24.43
C ASN A 306 -16.14 27.20 -22.90
N VAL A 307 -17.02 26.37 -22.32
CA VAL A 307 -17.04 26.10 -20.88
C VAL A 307 -16.08 24.95 -20.59
N ARG A 308 -15.03 25.21 -19.80
CA ARG A 308 -14.03 24.21 -19.42
C ARG A 308 -14.70 23.03 -18.70
N ASN A 309 -14.34 21.79 -19.02
CA ASN A 309 -14.84 20.60 -18.32
C ASN A 309 -14.63 20.69 -16.80
N LEU A 310 -15.58 20.17 -16.00
CA LEU A 310 -15.44 20.05 -14.56
C LEU A 310 -14.89 18.68 -14.20
N VAL A 311 -13.68 18.64 -13.65
CA VAL A 311 -13.02 17.42 -13.20
C VAL A 311 -13.07 17.37 -11.67
N VAL A 312 -13.56 16.27 -11.12
CA VAL A 312 -13.64 16.01 -9.69
C VAL A 312 -13.09 14.63 -9.40
N MET A 313 -12.45 14.45 -8.25
CA MET A 313 -11.97 13.16 -7.78
C MET A 313 -12.54 12.90 -6.39
N ALA A 314 -13.17 11.74 -6.21
CA ALA A 314 -13.56 11.27 -4.89
C ALA A 314 -12.59 10.19 -4.40
N PRO A 315 -11.98 10.35 -3.23
CA PRO A 315 -11.06 9.37 -2.69
C PRO A 315 -11.80 8.10 -2.26
N ILE A 316 -11.13 6.96 -2.47
CA ILE A 316 -11.54 5.63 -2.03
C ILE A 316 -10.39 5.02 -1.26
N GLN A 317 -10.69 4.38 -0.13
CA GLN A 317 -9.71 3.59 0.59
C GLN A 317 -9.74 2.15 0.10
N VAL A 318 -8.57 1.60 -0.19
CA VAL A 318 -8.40 0.22 -0.66
C VAL A 318 -7.58 -0.56 0.35
N GLY A 319 -7.96 -1.78 0.69
CA GLY A 319 -7.16 -2.66 1.54
C GLY A 319 -7.84 -4.00 1.84
N ASN A 320 -7.36 -4.71 2.86
CA ASN A 320 -7.97 -5.98 3.27
C ASN A 320 -8.93 -5.74 4.43
N VAL A 321 -10.12 -6.35 4.38
CA VAL A 321 -11.08 -6.30 5.47
C VAL A 321 -10.75 -7.38 6.48
N LEU A 322 -10.88 -7.06 7.77
CA LEU A 322 -10.90 -8.07 8.82
C LEU A 322 -12.20 -8.90 8.69
N ASP A 323 -12.10 -10.14 8.21
CA ASP A 323 -13.25 -11.02 7.94
C ASP A 323 -14.03 -11.44 9.20
N GLU A 324 -13.44 -11.31 10.39
CA GLU A 324 -14.09 -11.65 11.66
C GLU A 324 -14.38 -10.39 12.49
N PRO A 325 -15.65 -10.11 12.87
CA PRO A 325 -15.89 -9.12 13.90
C PRO A 325 -15.21 -9.60 15.18
N TRP A 326 -14.32 -8.77 15.73
CA TRP A 326 -13.55 -8.97 16.98
C TRP A 326 -14.40 -9.16 18.26
N SER A 327 -15.64 -9.61 18.14
CA SER A 327 -16.60 -9.76 19.23
C SER A 327 -16.87 -11.22 19.65
N LEU A 328 -16.25 -12.25 19.04
CA LEU A 328 -16.65 -13.64 19.31
C LEU A 328 -15.54 -14.71 19.44
N GLN A 329 -14.25 -14.35 19.41
CA GLN A 329 -13.14 -15.29 19.71
C GLN A 329 -12.22 -14.76 20.83
N ALA A 330 -12.81 -14.28 21.93
CA ALA A 330 -12.12 -14.46 23.19
C ALA A 330 -12.22 -15.96 23.51
N GLU A 331 -11.12 -16.71 23.34
CA GLU A 331 -11.01 -18.04 23.93
C GLU A 331 -11.37 -17.92 25.43
N PRO A 332 -12.09 -18.91 26.00
CA PRO A 332 -12.55 -18.86 27.40
C PRO A 332 -11.40 -18.84 28.42
N ASP A 333 -10.15 -18.98 27.97
CA ASP A 333 -8.93 -18.91 28.77
C ASP A 333 -8.26 -17.52 28.77
N GLY A 334 -8.81 -16.54 28.06
CA GLY A 334 -8.26 -15.18 28.00
C GLY A 334 -6.92 -15.09 27.27
N SER A 335 -6.56 -16.08 26.44
CA SER A 335 -5.35 -16.01 25.61
C SER A 335 -5.54 -14.97 24.50
N LYS A 336 -4.87 -13.83 24.68
CA LYS A 336 -4.89 -12.66 23.79
C LYS A 336 -4.03 -12.89 22.55
N PRO A 337 -4.30 -12.19 21.43
CA PRO A 337 -3.40 -12.22 20.28
C PRO A 337 -1.99 -11.77 20.68
N PRO A 338 -0.94 -12.40 20.14
CA PRO A 338 0.44 -12.00 20.42
C PRO A 338 0.65 -10.54 20.00
N GLY A 339 1.12 -9.71 20.94
CA GLY A 339 1.43 -8.29 20.73
C GLY A 339 0.58 -7.28 21.52
N TYR A 340 -0.49 -7.70 22.20
CA TYR A 340 -1.29 -6.82 23.07
C TYR A 340 -1.22 -7.30 24.53
N GLY A 341 -0.11 -6.96 25.20
CA GLY A 341 0.04 -7.15 26.64
C GLY A 341 -0.85 -6.18 27.43
N ASP A 342 -1.26 -6.61 28.63
CA ASP A 342 -2.07 -5.84 29.58
C ASP A 342 -1.47 -4.47 29.93
N GLU A 343 -2.18 -3.38 29.63
CA GLU A 343 -2.02 -2.09 30.29
C GLU A 343 -2.93 -1.99 31.53
N GLU A 344 -2.80 -2.94 32.47
CA GLU A 344 -3.27 -2.71 33.84
C GLU A 344 -2.07 -2.84 34.80
N SER A 345 -1.71 -1.70 35.41
CA SER A 345 -0.58 -1.42 36.29
C SER A 345 0.78 -1.30 35.57
N VAL A 346 1.22 -0.09 35.20
CA VAL A 346 1.93 0.84 36.11
C VAL A 346 1.44 2.28 35.95
N LEU A 347 1.23 2.94 37.08
CA LEU A 347 0.76 4.31 37.25
C LEU A 347 1.83 5.38 36.95
N LEU A 348 1.35 6.45 36.32
CA LEU A 348 1.70 7.87 36.49
C LEU A 348 3.05 8.36 35.93
N ASP A 349 2.97 8.99 34.76
CA ASP A 349 3.24 10.43 34.72
C ASP A 349 2.16 11.14 33.90
N SER A 350 1.62 12.19 34.51
CA SER A 350 0.49 13.00 34.07
C SER A 350 0.86 13.83 32.84
N ASN A 351 0.49 13.39 31.63
CA ASN A 351 0.19 14.26 30.46
C ASN A 351 -0.33 13.55 29.20
N THR A 352 -0.58 12.24 29.22
CA THR A 352 -1.20 11.53 28.08
C THR A 352 -2.70 11.39 28.29
N SER A 353 -3.48 12.22 27.61
CA SER A 353 -4.93 12.04 27.50
C SER A 353 -5.20 10.68 26.86
N ARG A 354 -5.95 9.82 27.57
CA ARG A 354 -6.57 8.61 27.01
C ARG A 354 -7.43 9.03 25.82
N VAL A 355 -6.98 8.69 24.62
CA VAL A 355 -7.74 8.93 23.40
C VAL A 355 -8.83 7.87 23.34
N SER A 356 -10.07 8.26 23.67
CA SER A 356 -11.22 7.38 23.50
C SER A 356 -11.37 6.96 22.02
N ARG A 357 -12.06 5.86 21.73
CA ARG A 357 -12.39 5.41 20.36
C ARG A 357 -12.96 6.55 19.49
N ASN A 358 -13.69 7.49 20.10
CA ASN A 358 -14.26 8.66 19.44
C ASN A 358 -13.24 9.80 19.20
N GLU A 359 -12.22 9.92 20.05
CA GLU A 359 -11.14 10.90 19.86
C GLU A 359 -10.10 10.42 18.85
N LEU A 360 -9.81 9.11 18.80
CA LEU A 360 -8.97 8.50 17.75
C LEU A 360 -9.65 8.68 16.40
N HIS A 361 -10.98 8.54 16.38
CA HIS A 361 -11.83 8.78 15.21
C HIS A 361 -11.78 10.24 14.73
N ARG A 362 -11.94 11.24 15.61
CA ARG A 362 -11.82 12.66 15.22
C ARG A 362 -10.41 13.05 14.78
N ALA A 363 -9.38 12.42 15.35
CA ALA A 363 -7.99 12.66 14.97
C ALA A 363 -7.65 12.06 13.59
N LEU A 364 -8.27 10.93 13.23
CA LEU A 364 -8.05 10.24 11.96
C LEU A 364 -8.99 10.73 10.83
N TYR A 365 -10.17 11.24 11.16
CA TYR A 365 -11.21 11.62 10.20
C TYR A 365 -11.96 12.89 10.66
N PRO A 366 -11.47 14.10 10.35
CA PRO A 366 -12.22 15.32 10.59
C PRO A 366 -13.52 15.30 9.77
N GLU A 367 -14.67 15.39 10.47
CA GLU A 367 -16.04 15.23 9.92
C GLU A 367 -16.43 16.21 8.80
N ARG A 368 -15.60 17.23 8.54
CA ARG A 368 -15.78 18.20 7.46
C ARG A 368 -14.43 18.61 6.90
N VAL A 369 -13.99 17.97 5.83
CA VAL A 369 -12.94 18.53 4.98
C VAL A 369 -13.65 19.32 3.88
N PRO A 370 -13.62 20.67 3.89
CA PRO A 370 -14.06 21.42 2.72
C PRO A 370 -13.20 20.99 1.53
N LEU A 371 -13.83 20.51 0.45
CA LEU A 371 -13.17 20.43 -0.84
C LEU A 371 -12.90 21.88 -1.26
N VAL A 372 -11.65 22.30 -1.17
CA VAL A 372 -11.21 23.59 -1.69
C VAL A 372 -11.39 23.51 -3.22
N PRO A 373 -12.17 24.42 -3.84
CA PRO A 373 -12.16 24.55 -5.29
C PRO A 373 -10.73 24.84 -5.71
N ASP A 374 -10.24 24.09 -6.69
CA ASP A 374 -8.92 24.25 -7.27
C ASP A 374 -8.74 25.70 -7.75
N LEU A 375 -8.09 26.51 -6.93
CA LEU A 375 -7.78 27.92 -7.11
C LEU A 375 -6.27 28.09 -6.87
N ALA A 376 -5.46 27.39 -7.67
CA ALA A 376 -4.17 27.86 -8.20
C ALA A 376 -3.32 26.67 -8.67
N ASP A 377 -2.87 26.76 -9.92
CA ASP A 377 -1.55 26.34 -10.40
C ASP A 377 -0.93 25.10 -9.75
N ASP A 378 -1.33 23.92 -10.21
CA ASP A 378 -0.38 22.86 -10.55
C ASP A 378 -1.05 21.96 -11.60
N MET A 379 -0.80 22.31 -12.87
CA MET A 379 -0.99 21.36 -13.97
C MET A 379 -0.22 20.07 -13.62
N PRO A 380 -0.83 18.88 -13.60
CA PRO A 380 -0.04 17.68 -13.91
C PRO A 380 0.55 17.90 -15.32
N PRO A 381 1.80 17.49 -15.58
CA PRO A 381 2.43 17.74 -16.87
C PRO A 381 1.52 17.25 -17.99
N MET A 382 1.01 18.21 -18.76
CA MET A 382 0.43 17.99 -20.06
C MET A 382 1.59 17.53 -20.95
N TYR A 383 1.54 16.29 -21.41
CA TYR A 383 2.32 15.93 -22.59
C TYR A 383 1.47 16.21 -23.82
N ASP A 384 2.06 16.99 -24.72
CA ASP A 384 1.56 17.29 -26.05
C ASP A 384 1.21 15.99 -26.80
N TYR A 385 -0.03 15.92 -27.28
CA TYR A 385 -0.39 14.99 -28.33
C TYR A 385 0.09 15.59 -29.66
N GLU A 386 1.16 15.04 -30.24
CA GLU A 386 1.42 15.15 -31.67
C GLU A 386 1.46 13.77 -32.34
N ASP A 387 0.41 13.57 -33.14
CA ASP A 387 0.33 12.93 -34.45
C ASP A 387 0.76 11.48 -34.72
N GLU A 388 -0.26 10.77 -35.24
CA GLU A 388 -0.24 9.85 -36.37
C GLU A 388 0.97 8.90 -36.52
N LYS A 389 0.71 7.60 -36.34
CA LYS A 389 1.06 6.60 -37.37
C LYS A 389 0.26 5.30 -37.25
N GLN A 390 -0.10 4.82 -38.43
CA GLN A 390 -0.89 3.65 -38.81
C GLN A 390 -0.51 2.32 -38.12
N PRO A 391 -1.43 1.33 -38.12
CA PRO A 391 -1.25 0.08 -37.41
C PRO A 391 -0.27 -0.86 -38.14
N ILE A 392 0.60 -1.54 -37.38
CA ILE A 392 1.37 -2.70 -37.85
C ILE A 392 1.11 -3.86 -36.87
N PRO A 393 0.92 -5.10 -37.36
CA PRO A 393 0.03 -6.07 -36.75
C PRO A 393 0.68 -6.90 -35.64
N TYR A 394 -0.19 -7.44 -34.81
CA TYR A 394 0.07 -8.43 -33.78
C TYR A 394 0.91 -9.63 -34.27
N SER A 395 1.99 -9.91 -33.55
CA SER A 395 2.51 -11.27 -33.42
C SER A 395 2.82 -11.57 -31.94
N GLN A 396 2.00 -12.48 -31.39
CA GLN A 396 2.28 -13.47 -30.34
C GLN A 396 3.02 -13.02 -29.06
N CYS A 397 2.28 -12.99 -27.94
CA CYS A 397 2.47 -13.85 -26.77
C CYS A 397 1.12 -14.02 -26.05
#